data_AF-A0A813GG06-F1
#
_entry.id   AF-A0A813GG06-F1
#
_cell.length_a   1.000
_cell.length_b   1.000
_cell.length_c   1.000
_cell.angle_alpha   90.00
_cell.angle_beta   90.00
_cell.angle_gamma   90.00
#
_symmetry.space_group_name_H-M   'P 1'
#
loop_
_entity.id
_entity.type
_entity.pdbx_description
1 polymer ?
#
loop_
_entity_poly.entity_id
_entity_poly.type
_entity_poly.pdbx_seq_one_letter_code
_entity_poly.pdbx_strand_id
1 'polypeptide(L)'
;MAIEDEVKVTANCVSANEWSPKQKLAKGLRGVDDCISNSDEYKSNNRDGGDDSTDEASSSDEGRVAARPVVQLGPGLFPPHPASNMHEAAVGALETDSEDNSEDEDAHASAVPGFLPLGARAGQQVPALQEKAAAGESDCTEEQDGPQEETRFLAEETVLIFDWDDTVLPSSWVQSQGLRLDESSVLNAHQREQLNEVARVSAETLRIAKQLGTVVLITNAERGWIELSCQKFMPTLYPSLEGIKVLSARTTYESPDLASPLDWKVYAFQNEILRLYGADTLKSDTRRKNVLSLGDSVHEREALLRATEPLPNCRSKSLKFVERPDIAQICKQHSLVTSCFERIAHHDGNLDLCIRCT
;
A
#
# COMPACT_ATOMS: atom_id res chain seq x y z
N MET A 1 10.34 -33.15 -20.83
CA MET A 1 8.91 -32.87 -20.61
C MET A 1 8.86 -31.47 -20.02
N ALA A 2 8.67 -30.46 -20.88
CA ALA A 2 8.58 -29.08 -20.44
C ALA A 2 7.13 -28.84 -20.00
N ILE A 3 6.93 -28.53 -18.72
CA ILE A 3 5.64 -28.07 -18.21
C ILE A 3 5.65 -26.56 -18.44
N GLU A 4 5.03 -26.12 -19.53
CA GLU A 4 4.73 -24.70 -19.74
C GLU A 4 3.52 -24.36 -18.87
N ASP A 5 3.76 -24.02 -17.61
CA ASP A 5 2.71 -23.41 -16.79
C ASP A 5 2.51 -21.97 -17.27
N GLU A 6 1.45 -21.69 -18.02
CA GLU A 6 1.03 -20.33 -18.39
C GLU A 6 0.67 -19.52 -17.13
N VAL A 7 1.44 -18.47 -16.81
CA VAL A 7 0.90 -17.41 -15.93
C VAL A 7 0.16 -16.41 -16.79
N LYS A 8 -1.12 -16.23 -16.50
CA LYS A 8 -1.96 -15.22 -17.14
C LYS A 8 -1.96 -13.95 -16.30
N VAL A 9 -1.52 -12.84 -16.91
CA VAL A 9 -1.80 -11.51 -16.37
C VAL A 9 -3.21 -11.14 -16.80
N THR A 10 -4.15 -11.09 -15.87
CA THR A 10 -5.48 -10.53 -16.15
C THR A 10 -5.44 -9.03 -15.87
N ALA A 11 -5.63 -8.23 -16.92
CA ALA A 11 -5.88 -6.81 -16.80
C ALA A 11 -7.40 -6.58 -16.66
N ASN A 12 -7.83 -6.06 -15.51
CA ASN A 12 -9.19 -5.56 -15.37
C ASN A 12 -9.14 -4.04 -15.50
N CYS A 13 -9.65 -3.50 -16.62
CA CYS A 13 -10.03 -2.10 -16.69
C CYS A 13 -11.36 -1.94 -15.93
N VAL A 14 -11.31 -1.53 -14.66
CA VAL A 14 -12.52 -1.29 -13.89
C VAL A 14 -13.16 0.02 -14.39
N SER A 15 -14.16 -0.10 -15.27
CA SER A 15 -15.08 1.02 -15.54
C SER A 15 -15.91 1.29 -14.27
N ALA A 16 -16.27 2.55 -14.01
CA ALA A 16 -17.01 2.98 -12.81
C ALA A 16 -18.38 2.28 -12.59
N ASN A 17 -18.82 1.42 -13.52
CA ASN A 17 -20.11 0.75 -13.48
C ASN A 17 -20.14 -0.55 -12.65
N GLU A 18 -19.00 -1.12 -12.23
CA GLU A 18 -18.95 -2.40 -11.49
C GLU A 18 -18.94 -2.26 -9.96
N TRP A 19 -19.10 -1.05 -9.43
CA TRP A 19 -19.07 -0.84 -7.98
C TRP A 19 -20.33 -1.34 -7.29
N SER A 20 -20.15 -2.04 -6.17
CA SER A 20 -21.23 -2.45 -5.28
C SER A 20 -21.96 -1.23 -4.69
N PRO A 21 -23.23 -1.37 -4.27
CA PRO A 21 -23.98 -0.27 -3.66
C PRO A 21 -23.26 0.38 -2.46
N LYS A 22 -22.53 -0.41 -1.66
CA LYS A 22 -21.72 0.09 -0.53
C LYS A 22 -20.56 0.99 -0.98
N GLN A 23 -19.94 0.69 -2.11
CA GLN A 23 -18.86 1.51 -2.70
C GLN A 23 -19.37 2.81 -3.34
N LYS A 24 -20.59 2.78 -3.90
CA LYS A 24 -21.26 4.00 -4.43
C LYS A 24 -21.68 4.95 -3.30
N LEU A 25 -22.11 4.38 -2.17
CA LEU A 25 -22.56 5.15 -1.00
C LEU A 25 -21.39 5.86 -0.27
N ALA A 26 -20.22 5.23 -0.18
CA ALA A 26 -19.01 5.85 0.37
C ALA A 26 -18.50 7.06 -0.44
N LYS A 27 -18.99 7.25 -1.68
CA LYS A 27 -18.57 8.31 -2.62
C LYS A 27 -19.66 9.36 -2.93
N GLY A 28 -20.77 9.39 -2.18
CA GLY A 28 -21.74 10.49 -2.25
C GLY A 28 -22.59 10.56 -3.53
N LEU A 29 -22.73 9.47 -4.27
CA LEU A 29 -23.60 9.38 -5.45
C LEU A 29 -25.02 8.95 -5.03
N ARG A 30 -26.06 9.74 -5.36
CA ARG A 30 -27.47 9.48 -4.96
C ARG A 30 -28.40 9.09 -6.12
N GLY A 31 -29.31 8.15 -5.84
CA GLY A 31 -30.58 7.83 -6.51
C GLY A 31 -30.56 6.51 -7.30
N VAL A 32 -31.53 5.59 -7.24
CA VAL A 32 -32.93 5.59 -6.75
C VAL A 32 -33.34 4.14 -6.37
N ASP A 33 -34.33 4.04 -5.48
CA ASP A 33 -34.92 2.91 -4.74
C ASP A 33 -35.33 1.66 -5.55
N ASP A 34 -35.39 0.47 -4.89
CA ASP A 34 -36.69 -0.10 -4.52
C ASP A 34 -36.64 -1.33 -3.57
N CYS A 35 -37.77 -1.48 -2.87
CA CYS A 35 -38.06 -2.25 -1.68
C CYS A 35 -38.17 -3.78 -1.88
N ILE A 36 -38.18 -4.53 -0.76
CA ILE A 36 -39.17 -5.58 -0.34
C ILE A 36 -38.54 -6.61 0.60
N SER A 37 -38.81 -6.40 1.89
CA SER A 37 -39.32 -7.29 2.95
C SER A 37 -39.10 -8.81 2.99
N ASN A 38 -39.02 -9.28 4.25
CA ASN A 38 -39.51 -10.53 4.83
C ASN A 38 -38.65 -11.79 4.61
N SER A 39 -38.54 -12.75 5.54
CA SER A 39 -39.04 -12.94 6.91
C SER A 39 -38.48 -14.28 7.44
N ASP A 40 -38.77 -14.57 8.71
CA ASP A 40 -38.89 -15.91 9.33
C ASP A 40 -37.61 -16.57 9.87
N GLU A 41 -37.41 -16.60 11.20
CA GLU A 41 -38.00 -17.52 12.22
C GLU A 41 -37.44 -18.96 12.15
N TYR A 42 -36.72 -19.37 13.21
CA TYR A 42 -36.92 -20.59 14.02
C TYR A 42 -35.81 -20.61 15.10
N LYS A 43 -36.08 -20.42 16.41
CA LYS A 43 -36.46 -21.44 17.42
C LYS A 43 -35.58 -22.71 17.30
N SER A 44 -34.93 -23.25 18.33
CA SER A 44 -35.03 -23.09 19.78
C SER A 44 -34.06 -24.07 20.47
N ASN A 45 -33.59 -23.67 21.66
CA ASN A 45 -33.45 -24.49 22.89
C ASN A 45 -32.37 -25.57 23.07
N ASN A 46 -31.63 -25.35 24.18
CA ASN A 46 -31.43 -26.21 25.35
C ASN A 46 -30.07 -26.92 25.57
N ARG A 47 -29.40 -26.40 26.61
CA ARG A 47 -29.08 -27.06 27.90
C ARG A 47 -27.74 -27.78 28.13
N ASP A 48 -27.16 -27.35 29.27
CA ASP A 48 -26.60 -28.11 30.40
C ASP A 48 -25.10 -28.43 30.51
N GLY A 49 -24.61 -28.18 31.74
CA GLY A 49 -23.38 -28.69 32.40
C GLY A 49 -22.18 -27.76 32.29
N GLY A 50 -21.68 -27.08 33.33
CA GLY A 50 -21.19 -27.59 34.64
C GLY A 50 -19.73 -28.06 34.46
N ASP A 51 -18.73 -27.80 35.30
CA ASP A 51 -18.53 -27.14 36.59
C ASP A 51 -16.98 -27.10 36.81
N ASP A 52 -16.54 -26.41 37.87
CA ASP A 52 -15.33 -26.68 38.68
C ASP A 52 -13.95 -26.05 38.31
N SER A 53 -13.60 -24.99 39.08
CA SER A 53 -12.45 -24.75 40.00
C SER A 53 -11.06 -25.37 39.71
N THR A 54 -9.88 -24.86 40.12
CA THR A 54 -9.44 -24.03 41.26
C THR A 54 -7.94 -23.65 41.09
N ASP A 55 -7.51 -22.58 41.81
CA ASP A 55 -6.21 -22.37 42.52
C ASP A 55 -4.87 -22.36 41.75
N GLU A 56 -3.78 -21.72 42.18
CA GLU A 56 -3.40 -20.60 43.05
C GLU A 56 -1.87 -20.44 42.88
N ALA A 57 -1.36 -19.22 43.07
CA ALA A 57 -0.04 -18.87 43.67
C ALA A 57 1.27 -19.41 43.03
N SER A 58 2.46 -18.81 43.17
CA SER A 58 3.01 -17.50 43.53
C SER A 58 4.55 -17.66 43.47
N SER A 59 5.29 -16.54 43.50
CA SER A 59 6.66 -16.40 44.01
C SER A 59 7.83 -16.91 43.14
N SER A 60 8.73 -16.02 42.70
CA SER A 60 9.88 -15.59 43.52
C SER A 60 10.79 -14.63 42.74
N ASP A 61 11.32 -13.67 43.49
CA ASP A 61 12.17 -12.55 43.08
C ASP A 61 13.64 -12.83 43.49
N GLU A 62 14.53 -11.96 42.99
CA GLU A 62 15.92 -11.65 43.37
C GLU A 62 17.08 -12.12 42.45
N GLY A 63 17.85 -11.13 41.94
CA GLY A 63 19.32 -11.17 42.16
C GLY A 63 20.32 -10.94 41.02
N ARG A 64 20.38 -9.73 40.43
CA ARG A 64 21.58 -8.90 40.09
C ARG A 64 22.73 -9.44 39.19
N VAL A 65 23.11 -8.66 38.15
CA VAL A 65 24.44 -8.01 37.90
C VAL A 65 24.45 -7.34 36.50
N ALA A 66 25.01 -6.14 36.43
CA ALA A 66 25.02 -5.25 35.27
C ALA A 66 25.96 -5.67 34.13
N ALA A 67 25.44 -5.63 32.90
CA ALA A 67 26.20 -5.55 31.66
C ALA A 67 25.65 -4.41 30.79
N ARG A 68 26.54 -3.73 30.06
CA ARG A 68 26.27 -2.58 29.18
C ARG A 68 25.15 -2.88 28.17
N PRO A 69 24.31 -1.90 27.77
CA PRO A 69 23.11 -2.21 26.98
C PRO A 69 23.52 -2.58 25.55
N VAL A 70 23.40 -3.87 25.24
CA VAL A 70 23.04 -4.30 23.89
C VAL A 70 21.57 -3.93 23.74
N VAL A 71 21.21 -3.19 22.68
CA VAL A 71 19.80 -2.93 22.37
C VAL A 71 19.17 -4.28 22.04
N GLN A 72 18.48 -4.84 23.02
CA GLN A 72 17.75 -6.08 22.89
C GLN A 72 16.43 -5.72 22.19
N LEU A 73 16.38 -5.97 20.88
CA LEU A 73 15.15 -5.87 20.11
C LEU A 73 14.17 -6.93 20.65
N GLY A 74 12.99 -6.48 21.06
CA GLY A 74 11.96 -7.32 21.67
C GLY A 74 11.39 -8.38 20.69
N PRO A 75 10.63 -9.36 21.21
CA PRO A 75 10.02 -10.38 20.37
C PRO A 75 8.86 -9.78 19.57
N GLY A 76 9.11 -9.45 18.31
CA GLY A 76 8.10 -8.86 17.41
C GLY A 76 8.47 -8.81 15.93
N LEU A 77 9.45 -9.60 15.48
CA LEU A 77 10.07 -9.47 14.15
C LEU A 77 9.26 -10.05 12.98
N PHE A 78 7.99 -10.39 13.19
CA PHE A 78 7.07 -10.69 12.09
C PHE A 78 5.83 -9.82 12.25
N PRO A 79 5.33 -9.18 11.18
CA PRO A 79 4.07 -8.45 11.25
C PRO A 79 2.96 -9.39 11.73
N PRO A 80 2.10 -8.98 12.67
CA PRO A 80 0.93 -9.77 13.03
C PRO A 80 0.03 -9.94 11.80
N HIS A 81 -0.52 -11.14 11.62
CA HIS A 81 -1.53 -11.39 10.58
C HIS A 81 -2.73 -10.45 10.77
N PRO A 82 -3.29 -9.86 9.69
CA PRO A 82 -4.64 -9.33 9.77
C PRO A 82 -5.60 -10.51 9.94
N ALA A 83 -6.10 -10.70 11.15
CA ALA A 83 -7.23 -11.56 11.39
C ALA A 83 -8.43 -10.94 10.67
N SER A 84 -8.86 -11.57 9.58
CA SER A 84 -10.18 -11.33 9.01
C SER A 84 -11.22 -11.79 10.03
N ASN A 85 -11.85 -10.87 10.74
CA ASN A 85 -13.15 -11.12 11.35
C ASN A 85 -14.01 -9.85 11.34
N MET A 86 -15.03 -9.91 10.50
CA MET A 86 -16.24 -9.12 10.66
C MET A 86 -16.99 -9.67 11.88
N HIS A 87 -17.24 -8.84 12.89
CA HIS A 87 -18.56 -8.73 13.52
C HIS A 87 -18.63 -7.50 14.41
N GLU A 88 -19.55 -6.63 14.03
CA GLU A 88 -20.11 -5.53 14.81
C GLU A 88 -21.24 -6.09 15.68
N ALA A 89 -21.27 -5.74 16.97
CA ALA A 89 -22.49 -5.75 17.77
C ALA A 89 -22.38 -4.74 18.91
N ALA A 90 -23.43 -3.94 19.01
CA ALA A 90 -23.54 -2.73 19.80
C ALA A 90 -24.20 -2.93 21.18
N VAL A 91 -24.05 -1.86 21.98
CA VAL A 91 -24.92 -1.26 23.03
C VAL A 91 -25.30 -1.96 24.34
N GLY A 92 -25.02 -1.22 25.43
CA GLY A 92 -25.98 -0.83 26.48
C GLY A 92 -25.51 -1.14 27.91
N ALA A 93 -25.79 -0.38 28.98
CA ALA A 93 -26.23 0.98 29.28
C ALA A 93 -26.23 1.12 30.84
N LEU A 94 -26.19 2.37 31.36
CA LEU A 94 -26.55 2.82 32.74
C LEU A 94 -25.57 2.47 33.88
N GLU A 95 -25.34 3.20 34.97
CA GLU A 95 -25.54 4.56 35.56
C GLU A 95 -24.66 4.51 36.85
N THR A 96 -23.97 5.53 37.37
CA THR A 96 -24.43 6.54 38.36
C THR A 96 -23.20 7.34 38.89
N ASP A 97 -23.38 8.65 39.10
CA ASP A 97 -22.95 9.54 40.23
C ASP A 97 -21.49 9.48 40.78
N SER A 98 -20.78 10.54 41.19
CA SER A 98 -21.04 11.95 41.54
C SER A 98 -19.70 12.61 41.95
N GLU A 99 -19.54 13.94 41.72
CA GLU A 99 -18.79 14.95 42.55
C GLU A 99 -17.25 14.76 42.78
N ASP A 100 -16.35 15.75 42.88
CA ASP A 100 -16.28 17.23 42.80
C ASP A 100 -14.77 17.63 42.92
N ASN A 101 -14.46 18.90 42.59
CA ASN A 101 -13.31 19.74 42.98
C ASN A 101 -12.02 19.90 42.16
N SER A 102 -11.98 21.08 41.50
CA SER A 102 -11.09 22.24 41.74
C SER A 102 -9.64 22.31 41.21
N GLU A 103 -9.45 23.35 40.38
CA GLU A 103 -8.36 24.35 40.34
C GLU A 103 -7.06 24.06 39.56
N ASP A 104 -6.99 24.72 38.39
CA ASP A 104 -5.92 25.58 37.83
C ASP A 104 -4.45 25.25 38.11
N GLU A 105 -3.65 25.12 37.03
CA GLU A 105 -2.49 25.99 36.75
C GLU A 105 -1.93 25.79 35.33
N ASP A 106 -1.21 26.83 34.90
CA ASP A 106 -0.94 27.31 33.55
C ASP A 106 0.09 26.56 32.67
N ALA A 107 -0.04 26.86 31.37
CA ALA A 107 1.02 27.18 30.41
C ALA A 107 1.55 26.13 29.41
N HIS A 108 1.58 26.67 28.17
CA HIS A 108 2.50 26.46 27.05
C HIS A 108 1.97 25.76 25.77
N ALA A 109 1.61 26.66 24.86
CA ALA A 109 1.25 26.48 23.47
C ALA A 109 2.34 25.85 22.59
N SER A 110 1.90 25.07 21.60
CA SER A 110 2.46 25.10 20.23
C SER A 110 1.36 24.70 19.25
N ALA A 111 0.80 25.69 18.56
CA ALA A 111 -0.27 25.52 17.61
C ALA A 111 0.27 25.18 16.21
N VAL A 112 -0.33 24.15 15.62
CA VAL A 112 -0.21 23.72 14.23
C VAL A 112 -0.93 24.74 13.33
N PRO A 113 -0.40 25.18 12.16
CA PRO A 113 -1.10 26.15 11.33
C PRO A 113 -2.30 25.49 10.61
N GLY A 114 -3.50 25.86 11.05
CA GLY A 114 -4.75 25.57 10.38
C GLY A 114 -4.93 26.38 9.09
N PHE A 115 -5.51 25.72 8.10
CA PHE A 115 -5.98 26.28 6.83
C PHE A 115 -7.02 27.40 7.05
N LEU A 116 -6.85 28.55 6.38
CA LEU A 116 -7.87 29.59 6.30
C LEU A 116 -8.79 29.36 5.08
N PRO A 117 -10.12 29.49 5.21
CA PRO A 117 -11.03 29.54 4.07
C PRO A 117 -11.11 30.98 3.53
N LEU A 118 -10.86 31.16 2.23
CA LEU A 118 -11.08 32.44 1.56
C LEU A 118 -12.58 32.66 1.31
N GLY A 119 -13.12 33.67 1.99
CA GLY A 119 -14.47 34.17 1.80
C GLY A 119 -14.64 35.01 0.53
N ALA A 120 -15.86 34.93 0.00
CA ALA A 120 -16.39 35.67 -1.13
C ALA A 120 -16.42 37.20 -0.91
N ARG A 121 -16.24 37.96 -2.01
CA ARG A 121 -17.01 39.20 -2.23
C ARG A 121 -17.10 39.55 -3.73
N ALA A 122 -18.26 40.13 -4.05
CA ALA A 122 -18.84 40.31 -5.36
C ALA A 122 -18.56 41.68 -6.00
N GLY A 123 -18.67 41.71 -7.34
CA GLY A 123 -19.36 42.76 -8.11
C GLY A 123 -18.54 43.96 -8.61
N GLN A 124 -18.36 44.08 -9.94
CA GLN A 124 -19.03 45.12 -10.76
C GLN A 124 -18.64 45.07 -12.27
N GLN A 125 -19.67 44.82 -13.08
CA GLN A 125 -20.10 45.41 -14.36
C GLN A 125 -19.13 45.70 -15.54
N VAL A 126 -19.60 45.15 -16.68
CA VAL A 126 -19.32 45.35 -18.11
C VAL A 126 -19.53 46.78 -18.65
N PRO A 127 -18.98 47.09 -19.85
CA PRO A 127 -19.90 47.31 -20.98
C PRO A 127 -19.52 46.65 -22.32
N ALA A 128 -20.58 46.26 -23.03
CA ALA A 128 -20.75 45.98 -24.47
C ALA A 128 -20.31 47.15 -25.39
N LEU A 129 -20.12 47.07 -26.71
CA LEU A 129 -20.18 46.08 -27.81
C LEU A 129 -19.59 46.84 -29.04
N GLN A 130 -18.92 46.18 -29.98
CA GLN A 130 -19.13 46.48 -31.40
C GLN A 130 -18.64 45.34 -32.30
N GLU A 131 -19.59 44.90 -33.11
CA GLU A 131 -19.60 43.75 -34.00
C GLU A 131 -19.20 44.20 -35.42
N LYS A 132 -18.38 43.40 -36.11
CA LYS A 132 -18.27 43.46 -37.58
C LYS A 132 -18.05 42.06 -38.14
N ALA A 133 -18.99 41.66 -38.99
CA ALA A 133 -19.02 40.42 -39.75
C ALA A 133 -18.21 40.49 -41.06
N ALA A 134 -17.63 39.36 -41.46
CA ALA A 134 -17.47 38.84 -42.83
C ALA A 134 -16.61 37.56 -42.73
N ALA A 135 -17.17 36.36 -42.88
CA ALA A 135 -17.43 35.63 -44.14
C ALA A 135 -16.28 34.66 -44.51
N GLY A 136 -16.57 33.37 -44.27
CA GLY A 136 -16.28 32.23 -45.16
C GLY A 136 -14.84 31.88 -45.50
N GLU A 137 -14.35 30.78 -44.92
CA GLU A 137 -13.84 29.61 -45.67
C GLU A 137 -13.64 28.44 -44.69
N SER A 138 -14.40 27.37 -44.91
CA SER A 138 -14.32 26.10 -44.18
C SER A 138 -13.38 25.19 -44.97
N ASP A 139 -12.11 25.17 -44.57
CA ASP A 139 -11.16 24.18 -45.07
C ASP A 139 -11.16 22.98 -44.12
N CYS A 140 -11.75 21.88 -44.58
CA CYS A 140 -11.77 20.61 -43.88
C CYS A 140 -10.42 19.93 -44.07
N THR A 141 -9.44 20.25 -43.23
CA THR A 141 -8.23 19.45 -43.16
C THR A 141 -8.53 18.19 -42.37
N GLU A 142 -8.65 17.07 -43.09
CA GLU A 142 -8.65 15.72 -42.53
C GLU A 142 -7.41 15.58 -41.62
N GLU A 143 -7.63 15.50 -40.30
CA GLU A 143 -6.60 15.11 -39.37
C GLU A 143 -6.23 13.66 -39.67
N GLN A 144 -5.11 13.51 -40.39
CA GLN A 144 -4.45 12.23 -40.55
C GLN A 144 -3.93 11.81 -39.18
N ASP A 145 -4.70 10.96 -38.52
CA ASP A 145 -4.33 10.21 -37.32
C ASP A 145 -3.19 9.24 -37.70
N GLY A 146 -1.98 9.78 -37.79
CA GLY A 146 -0.76 8.98 -37.85
C GLY A 146 -0.66 8.14 -36.57
N PRO A 147 0.04 7.00 -36.57
CA PRO A 147 0.21 6.21 -35.36
C PRO A 147 0.80 7.12 -34.28
N GLN A 148 0.02 7.41 -33.24
CA GLN A 148 0.52 8.11 -32.06
C GLN A 148 1.71 7.29 -31.55
N GLU A 149 2.93 7.80 -31.75
CA GLU A 149 4.08 7.30 -31.02
C GLU A 149 3.73 7.50 -29.54
N GLU A 150 3.34 6.42 -28.85
CA GLU A 150 3.10 6.45 -27.41
C GLU A 150 4.36 7.03 -26.75
N THR A 151 4.25 8.28 -26.29
CA THR A 151 5.39 8.99 -25.74
C THR A 151 5.81 8.33 -24.44
N ARG A 152 6.96 7.65 -24.48
CA ARG A 152 7.58 7.01 -23.31
C ARG A 152 7.72 8.03 -22.17
N PHE A 153 7.35 7.62 -20.96
CA PHE A 153 7.66 8.39 -19.74
C PHE A 153 9.17 8.52 -19.54
N LEU A 154 9.60 9.69 -19.08
CA LEU A 154 10.97 9.92 -18.65
C LEU A 154 11.21 9.31 -17.26
N ALA A 155 12.47 9.10 -16.89
CA ALA A 155 12.83 8.51 -15.62
C ALA A 155 12.45 9.42 -14.43
N GLU A 156 12.59 10.74 -14.60
CA GLU A 156 12.15 11.77 -13.65
C GLU A 156 10.63 11.88 -13.51
N GLU A 157 9.88 11.39 -14.50
CA GLU A 157 8.42 11.32 -14.47
C GLU A 157 7.93 10.02 -13.83
N THR A 158 8.83 9.11 -13.44
CA THR A 158 8.47 7.75 -13.02
C THR A 158 8.98 7.43 -11.60
N VAL A 159 8.05 7.04 -10.74
CA VAL A 159 8.29 6.54 -9.39
C VAL A 159 7.80 5.10 -9.29
N LEU A 160 8.66 4.21 -8.80
CA LEU A 160 8.33 2.80 -8.58
C LEU A 160 8.44 2.47 -7.10
N ILE A 161 7.33 2.06 -6.50
CA ILE A 161 7.24 1.70 -5.10
C ILE A 161 7.12 0.18 -5.00
N PHE A 162 8.01 -0.43 -4.24
CA PHE A 162 8.04 -1.87 -4.01
C PHE A 162 7.76 -2.14 -2.53
N ASP A 163 6.88 -3.10 -2.27
CA ASP A 163 6.86 -3.75 -0.97
C ASP A 163 8.03 -4.74 -0.82
N TRP A 164 8.26 -5.18 0.40
CA TRP A 164 9.32 -6.12 0.73
C TRP A 164 8.79 -7.51 1.06
N ASP A 165 7.94 -7.60 2.07
CA ASP A 165 7.39 -8.84 2.59
C ASP A 165 6.48 -9.50 1.56
N ASP A 166 6.68 -10.81 1.37
CA ASP A 166 6.05 -11.67 0.34
C ASP A 166 6.05 -11.10 -1.10
N THR A 167 6.81 -10.04 -1.34
CA THR A 167 6.94 -9.34 -2.61
C THR A 167 8.35 -9.52 -3.17
N VAL A 168 9.38 -9.16 -2.39
CA VAL A 168 10.81 -9.35 -2.73
C VAL A 168 11.42 -10.46 -1.88
N LEU A 169 11.17 -10.43 -0.57
CA LEU A 169 11.49 -11.50 0.37
C LEU A 169 10.26 -12.41 0.49
N PRO A 170 10.37 -13.74 0.29
CA PRO A 170 9.25 -14.66 0.52
C PRO A 170 9.13 -14.91 2.03
N SER A 171 8.73 -13.89 2.79
CA SER A 171 8.77 -13.85 4.25
C SER A 171 7.85 -14.88 4.90
N SER A 172 6.67 -15.15 4.32
CA SER A 172 5.80 -16.24 4.76
C SER A 172 6.43 -17.61 4.53
N TRP A 173 7.10 -17.81 3.39
CA TRP A 173 7.85 -19.04 3.16
C TRP A 173 8.99 -19.20 4.16
N VAL A 174 9.80 -18.15 4.38
CA VAL A 174 10.88 -18.13 5.37
C VAL A 174 10.35 -18.51 6.76
N GLN A 175 9.22 -17.93 7.17
CA GLN A 175 8.57 -18.24 8.43
C GLN A 175 8.10 -19.71 8.49
N SER A 176 7.50 -20.22 7.41
CA SER A 176 7.05 -21.62 7.31
C SER A 176 8.19 -22.64 7.43
N GLN A 177 9.41 -22.24 7.06
CA GLN A 177 10.62 -23.03 7.21
C GLN A 177 11.21 -22.98 8.63
N GLY A 178 10.59 -22.23 9.56
CA GLY A 178 11.08 -22.03 10.92
C GLY A 178 12.32 -21.13 11.00
N LEU A 179 12.60 -20.36 9.95
CA LEU A 179 13.78 -19.51 9.87
C LEU A 179 13.57 -18.18 10.59
N ARG A 180 14.63 -17.66 11.21
CA ARG A 180 14.64 -16.43 12.02
C ARG A 180 15.85 -15.58 11.70
N LEU A 181 15.81 -14.31 12.10
CA LEU A 181 16.94 -13.39 11.92
C LEU A 181 18.11 -13.66 12.86
N ASP A 182 17.88 -14.35 13.98
CA ASP A 182 18.93 -14.61 14.97
C ASP A 182 20.05 -15.52 14.43
N GLU A 183 21.20 -15.50 15.10
CA GLU A 183 22.40 -16.25 14.70
C GLU A 183 22.20 -17.77 14.73
N SER A 184 21.29 -18.26 15.57
CA SER A 184 21.04 -19.71 15.71
C SER A 184 20.30 -20.29 14.52
N SER A 185 19.58 -19.46 13.76
CA SER A 185 18.91 -19.89 12.54
C SER A 185 19.89 -19.99 11.37
N VAL A 186 20.23 -21.23 10.97
CA VAL A 186 21.17 -21.49 9.87
C VAL A 186 20.44 -22.12 8.68
N LEU A 187 20.52 -21.45 7.53
CA LEU A 187 20.01 -21.97 6.26
C LEU A 187 20.75 -23.24 5.84
N ASN A 188 20.00 -24.30 5.55
CA ASN A 188 20.55 -25.47 4.90
C ASN A 188 20.88 -25.17 3.42
N ALA A 189 21.57 -26.10 2.74
CA ALA A 189 22.02 -25.90 1.37
C ALA A 189 20.85 -25.67 0.39
N HIS A 190 19.76 -26.41 0.53
CA HIS A 190 18.60 -26.31 -0.35
C HIS A 190 17.86 -24.98 -0.16
N GLN A 191 17.61 -24.57 1.09
CA GLN A 191 16.98 -23.29 1.41
C GLN A 191 17.82 -22.12 0.88
N ARG A 192 19.15 -22.20 1.00
CA ARG A 192 20.08 -21.20 0.45
C ARG A 192 20.01 -21.12 -1.06
N GLU A 193 19.96 -22.26 -1.74
CA GLU A 193 19.81 -22.31 -3.20
C GLU A 193 18.49 -21.69 -3.66
N GLN A 194 17.38 -22.02 -3.00
CA GLN A 194 16.07 -21.45 -3.28
C GLN A 194 16.05 -19.92 -3.10
N LEU A 195 16.56 -19.42 -1.97
CA LEU A 195 16.61 -17.98 -1.70
C LEU A 195 17.59 -17.24 -2.61
N ASN A 196 18.69 -17.89 -3.05
CA ASN A 196 19.59 -17.32 -4.05
C ASN A 196 18.91 -17.16 -5.41
N GLU A 197 18.02 -18.08 -5.79
CA GLU A 197 17.25 -17.94 -7.02
C GLU A 197 16.26 -16.78 -6.93
N VAL A 198 15.56 -16.62 -5.80
CA VAL A 198 14.72 -15.43 -5.55
C VAL A 198 15.55 -14.15 -5.60
N ALA A 199 16.71 -14.13 -4.94
CA ALA A 199 17.63 -13.00 -4.96
C ALA A 199 18.03 -12.61 -6.39
N ARG A 200 18.30 -13.59 -7.25
CA ARG A 200 18.71 -13.38 -8.65
C ARG A 200 17.61 -12.69 -9.48
N VAL A 201 16.38 -13.20 -9.43
CA VAL A 201 15.26 -12.64 -10.22
C VAL A 201 14.76 -11.32 -9.66
N SER A 202 14.78 -11.14 -8.34
CA SER A 202 14.47 -9.86 -7.68
C SER A 202 15.52 -8.79 -8.02
N ALA A 203 16.81 -9.14 -8.02
CA ALA A 203 17.88 -8.22 -8.41
C ALA A 203 17.71 -7.72 -9.85
N GLU A 204 17.37 -8.62 -10.78
CA GLU A 204 17.10 -8.24 -12.17
C GLU A 204 15.88 -7.31 -12.29
N THR A 205 14.81 -7.61 -11.55
CA THR A 205 13.62 -6.75 -11.52
C THR A 205 13.97 -5.33 -11.01
N LEU A 206 14.72 -5.23 -9.91
CA LEU A 206 15.16 -3.94 -9.35
C LEU A 206 16.12 -3.20 -10.29
N ARG A 207 17.00 -3.92 -11.00
CA ARG A 207 17.91 -3.35 -12.00
C ARG A 207 17.14 -2.67 -13.12
N ILE A 208 16.12 -3.33 -13.68
CA ILE A 208 15.26 -2.75 -14.71
C ILE A 208 14.43 -1.59 -14.14
N ALA A 209 13.85 -1.74 -12.95
CA ALA A 209 13.09 -0.67 -12.29
C ALA A 209 13.92 0.62 -12.15
N LYS A 210 15.19 0.51 -11.74
CA LYS A 210 16.13 1.63 -11.62
C LYS A 210 16.45 2.32 -12.95
N GLN A 211 16.32 1.62 -14.08
CA GLN A 211 16.49 2.22 -15.42
C GLN A 211 15.25 2.98 -15.86
N LEU A 212 14.07 2.61 -15.34
CA LEU A 212 12.78 3.19 -15.70
C LEU A 212 12.41 4.41 -14.85
N GLY A 213 12.95 4.53 -13.63
CA GLY A 213 12.65 5.65 -12.74
C GLY A 213 13.25 5.51 -11.36
N THR A 214 12.73 6.32 -10.42
CA THR A 214 13.19 6.28 -9.03
C THR A 214 12.50 5.18 -8.25
N VAL A 215 13.29 4.27 -7.65
CA VAL A 215 12.79 3.14 -6.85
C VAL A 215 12.77 3.48 -5.36
N VAL A 216 11.70 3.11 -4.67
CA VAL A 216 11.55 3.21 -3.20
C VAL A 216 11.01 1.88 -2.67
N LEU A 217 11.57 1.40 -1.56
CA LEU A 217 11.08 0.24 -0.82
C LEU A 217 10.25 0.69 0.39
N ILE A 218 9.00 0.25 0.48
CA ILE A 218 8.07 0.60 1.56
C ILE A 218 7.45 -0.66 2.16
N THR A 219 7.80 -0.98 3.41
CA THR A 219 7.27 -2.12 4.16
C THR A 219 6.45 -1.68 5.37
N ASN A 220 5.49 -2.49 5.80
CA ASN A 220 4.81 -2.36 7.09
C ASN A 220 5.54 -3.07 8.25
N ALA A 221 6.66 -3.75 7.98
CA ALA A 221 7.56 -4.22 9.04
C ALA A 221 8.33 -3.07 9.69
N GLU A 222 9.03 -3.34 10.78
CA GLU A 222 9.78 -2.33 11.52
C GLU A 222 11.01 -1.81 10.77
N ARG A 223 11.48 -0.62 11.14
CA ARG A 223 12.73 -0.04 10.61
C ARG A 223 13.90 -1.01 10.81
N GLY A 224 14.70 -1.20 9.76
CA GLY A 224 15.84 -2.12 9.74
C GLY A 224 15.49 -3.54 9.28
N TRP A 225 14.20 -3.89 9.15
CA TRP A 225 13.76 -5.22 8.70
C TRP A 225 14.30 -5.58 7.32
N ILE A 226 14.22 -4.67 6.35
CA ILE A 226 14.63 -4.90 4.96
C ILE A 226 16.12 -5.25 4.90
N GLU A 227 16.95 -4.45 5.55
CA GLU A 227 18.40 -4.60 5.52
C GLU A 227 18.83 -5.89 6.22
N LEU A 228 18.30 -6.14 7.43
CA LEU A 228 18.64 -7.33 8.22
C LEU A 228 18.18 -8.62 7.54
N SER A 229 16.95 -8.64 7.03
CA SER A 229 16.40 -9.82 6.34
C SER A 229 17.08 -10.08 5.00
N CYS A 230 17.43 -9.04 4.24
CA CYS A 230 18.18 -9.19 3.00
C CYS A 230 19.57 -9.78 3.28
N GLN A 231 20.33 -9.23 4.24
CA GLN A 231 21.65 -9.77 4.60
C GLN A 231 21.59 -11.22 5.09
N LYS A 232 20.56 -11.58 5.87
CA LYS A 232 20.40 -12.93 6.41
C LYS A 232 20.00 -13.94 5.35
N PHE A 233 18.97 -13.64 4.57
CA PHE A 233 18.28 -14.62 3.72
C PHE A 233 18.67 -14.52 2.24
N MET A 234 19.00 -13.34 1.75
CA MET A 234 19.31 -13.08 0.34
C MET A 234 20.55 -12.17 0.19
N PRO A 235 21.71 -12.52 0.75
CA PRO A 235 22.88 -11.62 0.81
C PRO A 235 23.39 -11.18 -0.56
N THR A 236 23.18 -11.97 -1.61
CA THR A 236 23.53 -11.63 -3.00
C THR A 236 22.64 -10.54 -3.60
N LEU A 237 21.43 -10.33 -3.07
CA LEU A 237 20.54 -9.22 -3.44
C LEU A 237 20.98 -7.90 -2.81
N TYR A 238 21.62 -7.94 -1.64
CA TYR A 238 21.91 -6.75 -0.83
C TYR A 238 22.60 -5.61 -1.58
N PRO A 239 23.62 -5.84 -2.44
CA PRO A 239 24.23 -4.77 -3.24
C PRO A 239 23.23 -4.08 -4.18
N SER A 240 22.19 -4.77 -4.65
CA SER A 240 21.16 -4.20 -5.51
C SER A 240 20.27 -3.18 -4.79
N LEU A 241 20.30 -3.15 -3.44
CA LEU A 241 19.57 -2.17 -2.64
C LEU A 241 20.30 -0.82 -2.55
N GLU A 242 21.56 -0.73 -3.00
CA GLU A 242 22.32 0.51 -2.98
C GLU A 242 21.58 1.63 -3.74
N GLY A 243 21.52 2.81 -3.14
CA GLY A 243 20.84 3.98 -3.70
C GLY A 243 19.31 3.91 -3.69
N ILE A 244 18.70 2.82 -3.22
CA ILE A 244 17.24 2.72 -3.03
C ILE A 244 16.88 3.29 -1.66
N LYS A 245 15.89 4.18 -1.62
CA LYS A 245 15.34 4.62 -0.34
C LYS A 245 14.52 3.50 0.30
N VAL A 246 14.83 3.19 1.55
CA VAL A 246 14.09 2.21 2.38
C VAL A 246 13.25 2.95 3.41
N LEU A 247 11.97 2.58 3.53
CA LEU A 247 11.03 3.18 4.45
C LEU A 247 10.19 2.09 5.14
N SER A 248 10.19 2.09 6.47
CA SER A 248 9.16 1.41 7.25
C SER A 248 7.97 2.36 7.41
N ALA A 249 6.86 2.04 6.75
CA ALA A 249 5.61 2.79 6.89
C ALA A 249 5.09 2.69 8.33
N ARG A 250 5.11 1.50 8.91
CA ARG A 250 4.73 1.27 10.31
C ARG A 250 5.51 2.13 11.29
N THR A 251 6.84 1.98 11.35
CA THR A 251 7.67 2.75 12.31
C THR A 251 7.57 4.26 12.09
N THR A 252 7.20 4.71 10.90
CA THR A 252 7.11 6.15 10.59
C THR A 252 5.74 6.75 10.89
N TYR A 253 4.66 6.00 10.67
CA TYR A 253 3.29 6.54 10.68
C TYR A 253 2.35 5.86 11.68
N GLU A 254 2.75 4.77 12.33
CA GLU A 254 1.96 4.15 13.40
C GLU A 254 1.78 5.13 14.55
N SER A 255 0.53 5.46 14.83
CA SER A 255 0.11 6.33 15.93
C SER A 255 -1.28 5.91 16.42
N PRO A 256 -1.72 6.40 17.60
CA PRO A 256 -3.08 6.13 18.06
C PRO A 256 -4.17 6.57 17.07
N ASP A 257 -3.93 7.65 16.31
CA ASP A 257 -4.87 8.19 15.31
C ASP A 257 -4.78 7.45 13.96
N LEU A 258 -3.65 6.78 13.69
CA LEU A 258 -3.38 6.02 12.48
C LEU A 258 -2.95 4.61 12.88
N ALA A 259 -3.91 3.76 13.21
CA ALA A 259 -3.65 2.39 13.67
C ALA A 259 -3.65 1.34 12.53
N SER A 260 -4.13 1.70 11.34
CA SER A 260 -4.29 0.75 10.23
C SER A 260 -3.02 0.63 9.39
N PRO A 261 -2.54 -0.61 9.10
CA PRO A 261 -1.43 -0.85 8.17
C PRO A 261 -1.65 -0.29 6.77
N LEU A 262 -2.92 -0.18 6.33
CA LEU A 262 -3.25 0.48 5.06
C LEU A 262 -2.92 1.96 5.13
N ASP A 263 -3.34 2.63 6.21
CA ASP A 263 -3.18 4.07 6.34
C ASP A 263 -1.71 4.43 6.42
N TRP A 264 -0.89 3.66 7.14
CA TRP A 264 0.57 3.84 7.15
C TRP A 264 1.15 3.86 5.74
N LYS A 265 0.73 2.93 4.87
CA LYS A 265 1.19 2.89 3.46
C LYS A 265 0.63 4.04 2.65
N VAL A 266 -0.63 4.43 2.83
CA VAL A 266 -1.21 5.61 2.15
C VAL A 266 -0.36 6.86 2.45
N TYR A 267 -0.06 7.12 3.73
CA TYR A 267 0.77 8.26 4.13
C TYR A 267 2.21 8.13 3.63
N ALA A 268 2.80 6.93 3.67
CA ALA A 268 4.13 6.69 3.13
C ALA A 268 4.20 7.00 1.63
N PHE A 269 3.23 6.53 0.85
CA PHE A 269 3.16 6.74 -0.59
C PHE A 269 2.98 8.23 -0.91
N GLN A 270 2.03 8.91 -0.26
CA GLN A 270 1.79 10.33 -0.46
C GLN A 270 3.05 11.17 -0.19
N ASN A 271 3.74 10.91 0.93
CA ASN A 271 4.95 11.64 1.29
C ASN A 271 6.11 11.38 0.32
N GLU A 272 6.31 10.15 -0.14
CA GLU A 272 7.36 9.83 -1.11
C GLU A 272 7.07 10.41 -2.50
N ILE A 273 5.82 10.35 -2.96
CA ILE A 273 5.37 10.97 -4.21
C ILE A 273 5.56 12.50 -4.16
N LEU A 274 5.17 13.14 -3.05
CA LEU A 274 5.40 14.58 -2.81
C LEU A 274 6.89 14.93 -2.79
N ARG A 275 7.70 14.15 -2.09
CA ARG A 275 9.15 14.37 -2.00
C ARG A 275 9.83 14.28 -3.36
N LEU A 276 9.41 13.33 -4.21
CA LEU A 276 10.05 13.05 -5.49
C LEU A 276 9.62 14.01 -6.60
N TYR A 277 8.33 14.32 -6.71
CA TYR A 277 7.84 15.24 -7.76
C TYR A 277 7.86 16.71 -7.33
N GLY A 278 7.72 17.00 -6.04
CA GLY A 278 7.53 18.34 -5.51
C GLY A 278 6.09 18.85 -5.66
N ALA A 279 5.72 19.80 -4.79
CA ALA A 279 4.36 20.31 -4.68
C ALA A 279 3.82 20.95 -5.98
N ASP A 280 4.67 21.64 -6.73
CA ASP A 280 4.28 22.32 -7.97
C ASP A 280 3.95 21.32 -9.08
N THR A 281 4.78 20.27 -9.24
CA THR A 281 4.52 19.19 -10.19
C THR A 281 3.25 18.45 -9.83
N LEU A 282 3.02 18.16 -8.54
CA LEU A 282 1.81 17.47 -8.10
C LEU A 282 0.52 18.22 -8.46
N LYS A 283 0.52 19.55 -8.39
CA LYS A 283 -0.64 20.37 -8.73
C LYS A 283 -0.83 20.65 -10.22
N SER A 284 0.18 20.37 -11.04
CA SER A 284 0.15 20.68 -12.46
C SER A 284 -0.64 19.66 -13.28
N ASP A 285 -1.56 20.14 -14.12
CA ASP A 285 -2.30 19.34 -15.11
C ASP A 285 -1.47 19.00 -16.36
N THR A 286 -0.37 19.71 -16.61
CA THR A 286 0.46 19.52 -17.80
C THR A 286 1.67 18.65 -17.56
N ARG A 287 2.17 18.60 -16.32
CA ARG A 287 3.27 17.72 -15.93
C ARG A 287 2.75 16.31 -15.70
N ARG A 288 3.33 15.33 -16.42
CA ARG A 288 3.00 13.91 -16.25
C ARG A 288 3.58 13.40 -14.94
N LYS A 289 2.84 12.50 -14.29
CA LYS A 289 3.36 11.62 -13.23
C LYS A 289 3.08 10.19 -13.60
N ASN A 290 4.01 9.30 -13.35
CA ASN A 290 3.87 7.87 -13.55
C ASN A 290 4.25 7.16 -12.25
N VAL A 291 3.28 6.54 -11.59
CA VAL A 291 3.50 5.92 -10.28
C VAL A 291 3.11 4.45 -10.34
N LEU A 292 4.10 3.60 -10.15
CA LEU A 292 3.95 2.15 -10.14
C LEU A 292 4.06 1.65 -8.69
N SER A 293 3.22 0.66 -8.34
CA SER A 293 3.31 -0.05 -7.06
C SER A 293 3.34 -1.55 -7.30
N LEU A 294 4.25 -2.24 -6.63
CA LEU A 294 4.38 -3.71 -6.67
C LEU A 294 4.24 -4.26 -5.25
N GLY A 295 3.31 -5.19 -5.05
CA GLY A 295 3.03 -5.74 -3.73
C GLY A 295 2.11 -6.96 -3.71
N ASP A 296 2.36 -7.86 -2.77
CA ASP A 296 1.61 -9.10 -2.56
C ASP A 296 0.35 -8.94 -1.71
N SER A 297 0.09 -7.75 -1.15
CA SER A 297 -1.11 -7.48 -0.37
C SER A 297 -2.03 -6.44 -1.02
N VAL A 298 -3.28 -6.36 -0.54
CA VAL A 298 -4.22 -5.33 -0.99
C VAL A 298 -3.81 -3.93 -0.51
N HIS A 299 -2.92 -3.84 0.49
CA HIS A 299 -2.52 -2.57 1.08
C HIS A 299 -1.73 -1.71 0.10
N GLU A 300 -0.82 -2.29 -0.69
CA GLU A 300 0.01 -1.54 -1.66
C GLU A 300 -0.83 -1.06 -2.85
N ARG A 301 -1.79 -1.89 -3.28
CA ARG A 301 -2.74 -1.56 -4.33
C ARG A 301 -3.61 -0.37 -3.91
N GLU A 302 -4.26 -0.47 -2.74
CA GLU A 302 -5.13 0.59 -2.23
C GLU A 302 -4.35 1.86 -1.87
N ALA A 303 -3.14 1.73 -1.31
CA ALA A 303 -2.26 2.87 -1.02
C ALA A 303 -1.90 3.65 -2.29
N LEU A 304 -1.55 2.97 -3.39
CA LEU A 304 -1.29 3.61 -4.67
C LEU A 304 -2.52 4.37 -5.17
N LEU A 305 -3.67 3.71 -5.24
CA LEU A 305 -4.89 4.30 -5.78
C LEU A 305 -5.30 5.54 -4.97
N ARG A 306 -5.28 5.45 -3.64
CA ARG A 306 -5.63 6.60 -2.77
C ARG A 306 -4.59 7.72 -2.82
N ALA A 307 -3.30 7.40 -2.88
CA ALA A 307 -2.24 8.41 -2.95
C ALA A 307 -2.23 9.16 -4.28
N THR A 308 -2.72 8.54 -5.35
CA THR A 308 -2.68 9.10 -6.71
C THR A 308 -4.02 9.64 -7.22
N GLU A 309 -5.16 9.25 -6.63
CA GLU A 309 -6.51 9.75 -6.97
C GLU A 309 -6.60 11.28 -7.08
N PRO A 310 -6.02 12.09 -6.17
CA PRO A 310 -6.13 13.55 -6.26
C PRO A 310 -5.15 14.20 -7.26
N LEU A 311 -4.26 13.43 -7.90
CA LEU A 311 -3.17 13.98 -8.70
C LEU A 311 -3.59 14.11 -10.18
N PRO A 312 -3.67 15.33 -10.73
CA PRO A 312 -3.95 15.50 -12.15
C PRO A 312 -2.82 14.94 -13.01
N ASN A 313 -3.15 14.50 -14.23
CA ASN A 313 -2.19 13.95 -15.20
C ASN A 313 -1.23 12.89 -14.61
N CYS A 314 -1.78 12.05 -13.74
CA CYS A 314 -1.08 10.92 -13.12
C CYS A 314 -1.52 9.61 -13.80
N ARG A 315 -0.56 8.73 -14.09
CA ARG A 315 -0.80 7.33 -14.42
C ARG A 315 -0.47 6.47 -13.22
N SER A 316 -1.49 5.85 -12.64
CA SER A 316 -1.35 4.92 -11.52
C SER A 316 -1.37 3.48 -12.02
N LYS A 317 -0.34 2.72 -11.65
CA LYS A 317 -0.11 1.37 -12.16
C LYS A 317 0.18 0.41 -11.00
N SER A 318 -0.86 -0.31 -10.60
CA SER A 318 -0.78 -1.35 -9.56
C SER A 318 -0.44 -2.70 -10.20
N LEU A 319 0.60 -3.35 -9.67
CA LEU A 319 0.99 -4.72 -9.98
C LEU A 319 0.82 -5.55 -8.70
N LYS A 320 -0.37 -6.10 -8.54
CA LYS A 320 -0.77 -6.91 -7.40
C LYS A 320 -0.23 -8.34 -7.57
N PHE A 321 0.75 -8.72 -6.76
CA PHE A 321 1.34 -10.05 -6.73
C PHE A 321 0.45 -11.04 -5.96
N VAL A 322 0.78 -12.34 -6.08
CA VAL A 322 0.13 -13.41 -5.33
C VAL A 322 0.50 -13.28 -3.86
N GLU A 323 -0.49 -13.27 -2.97
CA GLU A 323 -0.28 -13.20 -1.52
C GLU A 323 0.43 -14.47 -1.01
N ARG A 324 1.46 -14.30 -0.16
CA ARG A 324 2.26 -15.39 0.44
C ARG A 324 2.74 -16.43 -0.58
N PRO A 325 3.48 -16.01 -1.61
CA PRO A 325 3.90 -16.91 -2.66
C PRO A 325 4.92 -17.94 -2.14
N ASP A 326 4.89 -19.14 -2.72
CA ASP A 326 6.02 -20.05 -2.60
C ASP A 326 7.23 -19.58 -3.45
N ILE A 327 8.35 -20.29 -3.34
CA ILE A 327 9.60 -19.97 -4.08
C ILE A 327 9.38 -19.97 -5.60
N ALA A 328 8.59 -20.89 -6.14
CA ALA A 328 8.38 -20.96 -7.58
C ALA A 328 7.50 -19.79 -8.05
N GLN A 329 6.45 -19.47 -7.30
CA GLN A 329 5.54 -18.37 -7.58
C GLN A 329 6.24 -17.01 -7.54
N ILE A 330 7.03 -16.73 -6.50
CA ILE A 330 7.78 -15.47 -6.39
C ILE A 330 8.80 -15.33 -7.53
N CYS A 331 9.48 -16.41 -7.92
CA CYS A 331 10.42 -16.35 -9.04
C CYS A 331 9.73 -16.10 -10.38
N LYS A 332 8.59 -16.76 -10.58
CA LYS A 332 7.81 -16.67 -11.81
C LYS A 332 7.18 -15.28 -11.99
N GLN A 333 6.61 -14.71 -10.93
CA GLN A 333 6.04 -13.36 -11.01
C GLN A 333 7.11 -12.29 -11.27
N HIS A 334 8.30 -12.39 -10.65
CA HIS A 334 9.42 -11.49 -10.94
C HIS A 334 9.91 -11.62 -12.38
N SER A 335 10.06 -12.85 -12.87
CA SER A 335 10.46 -13.10 -14.26
C SER A 335 9.44 -12.56 -15.26
N LEU A 336 8.15 -12.73 -14.97
CA LEU A 336 7.06 -12.19 -15.77
C LEU A 336 7.10 -10.66 -15.81
N VAL A 337 7.15 -10.00 -14.64
CA VAL A 337 7.24 -8.54 -14.55
C VAL A 337 8.46 -8.04 -15.31
N THR A 338 9.62 -8.64 -15.10
CA THR A 338 10.87 -8.33 -15.83
C THR A 338 10.66 -8.36 -17.34
N SER A 339 9.96 -9.37 -17.86
CA SER A 339 9.73 -9.54 -19.31
C SER A 339 8.81 -8.46 -19.94
N CYS A 340 7.97 -7.80 -19.14
CA CYS A 340 7.01 -6.82 -19.63
C CYS A 340 7.11 -5.46 -18.93
N PHE A 341 8.14 -5.23 -18.11
CA PHE A 341 8.24 -4.05 -17.24
C PHE A 341 8.25 -2.76 -18.04
N GLU A 342 9.01 -2.70 -19.13
CA GLU A 342 9.07 -1.53 -20.02
C GLU A 342 7.69 -1.20 -20.61
N ARG A 343 6.93 -2.23 -21.03
CA ARG A 343 5.58 -2.05 -21.57
C ARG A 343 4.63 -1.50 -20.51
N ILE A 344 4.69 -2.03 -19.29
CA ILE A 344 3.87 -1.55 -18.17
C ILE A 344 4.24 -0.11 -17.82
N ALA A 345 5.54 0.18 -17.67
CA ALA A 345 6.03 1.49 -17.29
C ALA A 345 5.66 2.55 -18.32
N HIS A 346 5.77 2.24 -19.62
CA HIS A 346 5.50 3.20 -20.68
C HIS A 346 4.04 3.29 -21.14
N HIS A 347 3.16 2.36 -20.74
CA HIS A 347 1.74 2.43 -21.07
C HIS A 347 1.12 3.76 -20.64
N ASP A 348 0.50 4.51 -21.57
CA ASP A 348 -0.10 5.80 -21.26
C ASP A 348 -1.53 5.66 -20.71
N GLY A 349 -1.64 5.09 -19.52
CA GLY A 349 -2.91 4.83 -18.88
C GLY A 349 -2.75 4.31 -17.46
N ASN A 350 -3.86 4.26 -16.72
CA ASN A 350 -3.90 3.60 -15.43
C ASN A 350 -3.95 2.08 -15.65
N LEU A 351 -3.24 1.33 -14.81
CA LEU A 351 -3.28 -0.13 -14.80
C LEU A 351 -3.57 -0.63 -13.39
N ASP A 352 -4.45 -1.60 -13.27
CA ASP A 352 -4.68 -2.34 -12.04
C ASP A 352 -4.63 -3.84 -12.36
N LEU A 353 -3.43 -4.39 -12.32
CA LEU A 353 -3.12 -5.74 -12.75
C LEU A 353 -2.98 -6.66 -11.54
N CYS A 354 -3.57 -7.83 -11.62
CA CYS A 354 -3.44 -8.87 -10.61
C CYS A 354 -2.84 -10.13 -11.22
N ILE A 355 -1.70 -10.57 -10.69
CA ILE A 355 -1.04 -11.80 -11.10
C ILE A 355 -1.75 -12.96 -10.41
N ARG A 356 -2.10 -13.97 -11.20
CA ARG A 356 -2.66 -15.23 -10.70
C ARG A 356 -1.76 -16.37 -11.14
N CYS A 357 -1.34 -17.19 -10.19
CA CYS A 357 -0.68 -18.46 -10.48
C CYS A 357 -1.77 -19.54 -10.54
N THR A 358 -1.93 -20.17 -11.71
CA THR A 358 -2.76 -21.36 -11.90
C THR A 358 -1.96 -22.62 -11.69
#